data_AF-A0AA39ND20-F1
#
_entry.id   AF-A0AA39ND20-F1
#
_cell.length_a   1.000
_cell.length_b   1.000
_cell.length_c   1.000
_cell.angle_alpha   90.00
_cell.angle_beta   90.00
_cell.angle_gamma   90.00
#
_symmetry.space_group_name_H-M   'P 1'
#
loop_
_entity.id
_entity.type
_entity.pdbx_description
1 polymer ?
#
loop_
_entity_poly.entity_id
_entity_poly.type
_entity_poly.pdbx_seq_one_letter_code
_entity_poly.pdbx_strand_id
1 'polypeptide(L)'
;MLNLGVEYTWLDVLCLRQKGGTCDSERLRVEEWKLDVPTIGAVYGGDRVVIYMSGLGRPLTLKEGDLQSDRCWFRRAWTVQEVGRRRIIAGDMPDGPLHAEPIDKDDTGMLAKFHLQLQVIDSIHYLSQPLFLSAGMFGVLSEMQNRVSTNPVDKVAGVAAPLVSYMIPAYHETESLEDAWTALVNVMLLGNRGELFFWYPEPGDAGKKWRPSWEQVMNKCLPVNRISAMVVGRDDETEEDWYEGLCVEKGFVRGLAVGSMGQDNRCGELIVKHTNGTEHTFSIIARHGYPILEDTYTLLGMDPAATEDKFAWIRWMRIDQAAVRSEIRIQYWVIGRKLPDEKFEKVSVFEMANEDEVGRLSLLDITEQRRTILV
;
A
#
# COMPACT_ATOMS: atom_id res chain seq x y z
N MET A 1 27.69 -1.71 21.09
CA MET A 1 28.02 -2.69 20.03
C MET A 1 29.01 -3.74 20.51
N LEU A 2 30.19 -3.37 21.02
CA LEU A 2 31.15 -4.35 21.58
C LEU A 2 30.55 -5.22 22.70
N ASN A 3 29.77 -4.63 23.61
CA ASN A 3 29.04 -5.37 24.66
C ASN A 3 27.98 -6.35 24.11
N LEU A 4 27.58 -6.21 22.84
CA LEU A 4 26.66 -7.11 22.15
C LEU A 4 27.40 -8.20 21.35
N GLY A 5 28.73 -8.30 21.49
CA GLY A 5 29.57 -9.28 20.80
C GLY A 5 29.79 -8.97 19.32
N VAL A 6 29.58 -7.73 18.89
CA VAL A 6 29.72 -7.35 17.48
C VAL A 6 31.17 -7.01 17.16
N GLU A 7 31.76 -7.70 16.18
CA GLU A 7 33.13 -7.48 15.70
C GLU A 7 33.21 -6.39 14.62
N TYR A 8 32.21 -6.31 13.74
CA TYR A 8 32.12 -5.34 12.65
C TYR A 8 30.72 -4.71 12.60
N THR A 9 30.66 -3.41 12.34
CA THR A 9 29.40 -2.71 12.06
C THR A 9 29.57 -1.87 10.82
N TRP A 10 28.57 -1.90 9.94
CA TRP A 10 28.41 -0.87 8.93
C TRP A 10 27.72 0.33 9.59
N LEU A 11 28.16 1.54 9.24
CA LEU A 11 27.71 2.78 9.86
C LEU A 11 27.24 3.76 8.79
N ASP A 12 25.93 3.92 8.68
CA ASP A 12 25.30 4.88 7.78
C ASP A 12 25.23 6.27 8.43
N VAL A 13 26.37 6.96 8.45
CA VAL A 13 26.51 8.34 8.99
C VAL A 13 26.91 9.33 7.91
N LEU A 14 27.61 8.84 6.89
CA LEU A 14 27.82 9.54 5.65
C LEU A 14 26.58 9.23 4.83
N CYS A 15 25.58 10.11 4.83
CA CYS A 15 24.42 9.88 3.98
C CYS A 15 24.99 9.56 2.59
N LEU A 16 24.67 8.38 2.05
CA LEU A 16 24.88 8.08 0.62
C LEU A 16 24.40 9.26 -0.25
N ARG A 17 23.50 10.08 0.33
CA ARG A 17 22.74 11.18 -0.24
C ARG A 17 23.34 12.60 -0.05
N GLN A 18 24.63 12.76 0.23
CA GLN A 18 25.26 14.10 0.33
C GLN A 18 25.67 14.65 -1.04
N LYS A 19 25.35 15.93 -1.29
CA LYS A 19 25.86 16.67 -2.45
C LYS A 19 27.18 17.34 -2.13
N GLY A 20 28.10 17.37 -3.08
CA GLY A 20 29.35 18.11 -3.01
C GLY A 20 30.58 17.26 -3.34
N GLY A 21 31.68 17.94 -3.61
CA GLY A 21 32.95 17.32 -4.01
C GLY A 21 33.44 17.84 -5.36
N THR A 22 34.23 17.04 -6.05
CA THR A 22 34.73 17.34 -7.40
C THR A 22 33.67 17.04 -8.46
N CYS A 23 33.88 17.52 -9.69
CA CYS A 23 32.99 17.18 -10.81
C CYS A 23 32.89 15.64 -11.01
N ASP A 24 34.02 14.94 -10.88
CA ASP A 24 34.05 13.48 -11.00
C ASP A 24 33.27 12.78 -9.88
N SER A 25 33.34 13.27 -8.64
CA SER A 25 32.55 12.68 -7.55
C SER A 25 31.05 12.93 -7.73
N GLU A 26 30.65 14.10 -8.24
CA GLU A 26 29.24 14.37 -8.54
C GLU A 26 28.70 13.49 -9.68
N ARG A 27 29.51 13.20 -10.69
CA ARG A 27 29.13 12.26 -11.76
C ARG A 27 29.01 10.83 -11.23
N LEU A 28 29.96 10.38 -10.40
CA LEU A 28 29.88 9.06 -9.75
C LEU A 28 28.67 8.96 -8.84
N ARG A 29 28.38 10.00 -8.05
CA ARG A 29 27.20 10.09 -7.17
C ARG A 29 25.90 9.84 -7.94
N VAL A 30 25.75 10.45 -9.12
CA VAL A 30 24.55 10.24 -9.96
C VAL A 30 24.42 8.77 -10.38
N GLU A 31 25.51 8.11 -10.75
CA GLU A 31 25.48 6.69 -11.12
C GLU A 31 25.24 5.76 -9.91
N GLU A 32 25.89 6.04 -8.78
CA GLU A 32 25.68 5.30 -7.52
C GLU A 32 24.24 5.43 -7.04
N TRP A 33 23.67 6.64 -7.07
CA TRP A 33 22.31 6.88 -6.58
C TRP A 33 21.24 6.17 -7.38
N LYS A 34 21.45 5.93 -8.68
CA LYS A 34 20.52 5.15 -9.50
C LYS A 34 20.21 3.79 -8.88
N LEU A 35 21.22 3.17 -8.26
CA LEU A 35 21.11 1.85 -7.64
C LEU A 35 20.91 1.95 -6.12
N ASP A 36 21.72 2.74 -5.43
CA ASP A 36 21.81 2.70 -3.96
C ASP A 36 20.57 3.28 -3.28
N VAL A 37 20.04 4.40 -3.77
CA VAL A 37 18.89 5.09 -3.16
C VAL A 37 17.66 4.19 -3.01
N PRO A 38 17.24 3.45 -4.07
CA PRO A 38 16.05 2.62 -3.99
C PRO A 38 16.33 1.18 -3.47
N THR A 39 17.59 0.74 -3.37
CA THR A 39 17.92 -0.64 -2.91
C THR A 39 18.41 -0.72 -1.46
N ILE A 40 18.79 0.39 -0.83
CA ILE A 40 19.40 0.39 0.50
C ILE A 40 18.54 -0.31 1.57
N GLY A 41 17.22 -0.27 1.44
CA GLY A 41 16.32 -0.96 2.37
C GLY A 41 16.56 -2.47 2.47
N ALA A 42 17.02 -3.11 1.39
CA ALA A 42 17.35 -4.54 1.39
C ALA A 42 18.51 -4.87 2.34
N VAL A 43 19.48 -3.97 2.47
CA VAL A 43 20.62 -4.11 3.41
C VAL A 43 20.11 -4.11 4.84
N TYR A 44 19.25 -3.14 5.19
CA TYR A 44 18.65 -3.05 6.52
C TYR A 44 17.72 -4.24 6.83
N GLY A 45 17.07 -4.83 5.83
CA GLY A 45 16.18 -5.98 6.00
C GLY A 45 16.89 -7.26 6.46
N GLY A 46 18.12 -7.51 5.99
CA GLY A 46 18.86 -8.74 6.26
C GLY A 46 19.57 -8.79 7.61
N ASP A 47 19.85 -7.63 8.19
CA ASP A 47 20.78 -7.49 9.32
C ASP A 47 20.12 -6.99 10.62
N ARG A 48 20.91 -6.98 11.70
CA ARG A 48 20.51 -6.35 12.95
C ARG A 48 20.77 -4.83 12.85
N VAL A 49 19.70 -4.05 12.88
CA VAL A 49 19.74 -2.60 12.71
C VAL A 49 19.80 -1.91 14.07
N VAL A 50 20.63 -0.86 14.18
CA VAL A 50 20.70 -0.04 15.41
C VAL A 50 20.33 1.39 15.05
N ILE A 51 19.23 1.88 15.61
CA ILE A 51 18.60 3.14 15.21
C ILE A 51 18.86 4.19 16.29
N TYR A 52 19.56 5.27 15.93
CA TYR A 52 19.74 6.43 16.79
C TYR A 52 18.76 7.54 16.41
N MET A 53 17.57 7.54 17.03
CA MET A 53 16.50 8.48 16.68
C MET A 53 16.83 9.95 16.99
N SER A 54 17.58 10.20 18.08
CA SER A 54 18.02 11.55 18.47
C SER A 54 19.40 11.93 17.89
N GLY A 55 19.95 11.10 17.01
CA GLY A 55 21.29 11.25 16.41
C GLY A 55 22.35 10.38 17.08
N LEU A 56 23.38 10.03 16.30
CA LEU A 56 24.41 9.07 16.73
C LEU A 56 25.09 9.50 18.04
N GLY A 57 25.16 8.58 19.00
CA GLY A 57 25.81 8.78 20.29
C GLY A 57 25.05 9.70 21.26
N ARG A 58 23.84 10.14 20.92
CA ARG A 58 23.00 10.97 21.79
C ARG A 58 21.98 10.13 22.55
N PRO A 59 21.65 10.51 23.80
CA PRO A 59 20.53 9.90 24.51
C PRO A 59 19.21 10.11 23.74
N LEU A 60 18.34 9.11 23.79
CA LEU A 60 16.97 9.20 23.30
C LEU A 60 16.20 10.10 24.26
N THR A 61 15.78 11.26 23.76
CA THR A 61 14.98 12.22 24.54
C THR A 61 13.78 12.65 23.73
N LEU A 62 12.65 12.88 24.40
CA LEU A 62 11.42 13.39 23.81
C LEU A 62 11.15 14.79 24.36
N LYS A 63 11.35 15.82 23.53
CA LYS A 63 11.02 17.21 23.86
C LYS A 63 9.84 17.68 23.02
N GLU A 64 9.20 18.76 23.48
CA GLU A 64 8.11 19.38 22.74
C GLU A 64 8.55 19.78 21.33
N GLY A 65 7.78 19.34 20.33
CA GLY A 65 8.09 19.54 18.91
C GLY A 65 9.04 18.52 18.28
N ASP A 66 9.71 17.65 19.05
CA ASP A 66 10.70 16.69 18.48
C ASP A 66 10.06 15.74 17.47
N LEU A 67 8.86 15.22 17.75
CA LEU A 67 8.15 14.31 16.83
C LEU A 67 7.62 15.01 15.56
N GLN A 68 7.45 16.34 15.60
CA GLN A 68 6.96 17.13 14.46
C GLN A 68 8.10 17.71 13.62
N SER A 69 9.31 17.75 14.16
CA SER A 69 10.50 18.24 13.48
C SER A 69 10.80 17.41 12.23
N ASP A 70 11.05 18.07 11.12
CA ASP A 70 11.51 17.42 9.88
C ASP A 70 12.85 16.70 10.04
N ARG A 71 13.59 16.99 11.11
CA ARG A 71 14.82 16.27 11.48
C ARG A 71 14.55 14.96 12.22
N CYS A 72 13.33 14.76 12.73
CA CYS A 72 12.92 13.56 13.43
C CYS A 72 13.05 12.33 12.54
N TRP A 73 13.47 11.22 13.14
CA TRP A 73 13.59 9.96 12.41
C TRP A 73 12.24 9.52 11.81
N PHE A 74 11.12 9.70 12.53
CA PHE A 74 9.76 9.42 12.06
C PHE A 74 9.26 10.33 10.94
N ARG A 75 9.97 11.42 10.65
CA ARG A 75 9.56 12.42 9.64
C ARG A 75 10.34 12.29 8.36
N ARG A 76 11.42 11.52 8.30
CA ARG A 76 12.24 11.40 7.09
C ARG A 76 11.69 10.32 6.16
N ALA A 77 11.63 10.61 4.86
CA ALA A 77 11.07 9.68 3.87
C ALA A 77 11.86 8.37 3.80
N TRP A 78 13.18 8.46 3.77
CA TRP A 78 14.04 7.29 3.62
C TRP A 78 14.01 6.32 4.81
N THR A 79 13.68 6.79 6.01
CA THR A 79 13.66 5.90 7.18
C THR A 79 12.54 4.88 7.13
N VAL A 80 11.58 5.02 6.21
CA VAL A 80 10.54 4.02 5.92
C VAL A 80 11.14 2.70 5.42
N GLN A 81 12.27 2.74 4.69
CA GLN A 81 12.98 1.55 4.24
C GLN A 81 14.16 1.12 5.15
N GLU A 82 14.55 1.94 6.13
CA GLU A 82 15.73 1.74 7.00
C GLU A 82 15.36 1.20 8.41
N VAL A 83 14.28 0.42 8.48
CA VAL A 83 13.71 -0.08 9.74
C VAL A 83 14.39 -1.37 10.21
N GLY A 84 14.54 -2.31 9.28
CA GLY A 84 15.04 -3.67 9.53
C GLY A 84 14.14 -4.57 10.40
N ARG A 85 14.26 -5.89 10.21
CA ARG A 85 13.47 -6.88 10.97
C ARG A 85 13.90 -6.97 12.42
N ARG A 86 15.21 -6.90 12.67
CA ARG A 86 15.82 -7.05 13.99
C ARG A 86 16.44 -5.73 14.39
N ARG A 87 15.66 -4.83 15.00
CA ARG A 87 16.18 -3.50 15.37
C ARG A 87 16.39 -3.31 16.87
N ILE A 88 17.33 -2.42 17.19
CA ILE A 88 17.59 -1.92 18.53
C ILE A 88 17.49 -0.40 18.46
N ILE A 89 16.62 0.20 19.26
CA ILE A 89 16.60 1.66 19.43
C ILE A 89 17.72 2.02 20.41
N ALA A 90 18.69 2.82 19.95
CA ALA A 90 19.86 3.20 20.72
C ALA A 90 19.69 4.56 21.40
N GLY A 91 20.46 4.75 22.47
CA GLY A 91 20.43 5.98 23.28
C GLY A 91 19.36 5.97 24.37
N ASP A 92 18.51 4.95 24.45
CA ASP A 92 17.54 4.80 25.53
C ASP A 92 18.24 4.41 26.85
N MET A 93 17.83 5.07 27.93
CA MET A 93 18.34 4.87 29.29
C MET A 93 17.29 4.12 30.12
N PRO A 94 17.60 3.52 31.29
CA PRO A 94 16.61 2.78 32.08
C PRO A 94 15.35 3.56 32.46
N ASP A 95 15.45 4.88 32.55
CA ASP A 95 14.36 5.86 32.78
C ASP A 95 13.88 6.52 31.48
N GLY A 96 14.29 5.98 30.33
CA GLY A 96 14.08 6.54 29.02
C GLY A 96 12.71 6.21 28.41
N PRO A 97 12.40 6.82 27.25
CA PRO A 97 11.09 6.71 26.62
C PRO A 97 10.64 5.30 26.25
N LEU A 98 11.53 4.32 26.08
CA LEU A 98 11.09 2.94 25.78
C LEU A 98 10.60 2.18 27.02
N HIS A 99 11.03 2.60 28.21
CA HIS A 99 10.72 1.95 29.49
C HIS A 99 9.65 2.68 30.31
N ALA A 100 9.32 3.92 29.93
CA ALA A 100 8.28 4.70 30.57
C ALA A 100 6.88 4.17 30.20
N GLU A 101 6.00 4.01 31.19
CA GLU A 101 4.58 3.73 30.92
C GLU A 101 3.88 5.01 30.44
N PRO A 102 2.96 4.94 29.47
CA PRO A 102 2.09 6.07 29.13
C PRO A 102 1.16 6.34 30.31
N ILE A 103 1.53 7.27 31.19
CA ILE A 103 0.65 7.71 32.27
C ILE A 103 -0.35 8.71 31.65
N ASP A 104 -1.63 8.64 32.04
CA ASP A 104 -2.68 9.64 31.73
C ASP A 104 -2.29 11.10 32.11
N LYS A 105 -1.13 11.30 32.76
CA LYS A 105 -0.57 12.57 33.22
C LYS A 105 0.56 13.12 32.34
N ASP A 106 0.87 12.51 31.19
CA ASP A 106 1.67 13.23 30.18
C ASP A 106 0.79 14.33 29.60
N ASP A 107 0.88 15.55 30.13
CA ASP A 107 0.11 16.73 29.69
C ASP A 107 0.19 16.97 28.17
N THR A 108 1.20 16.39 27.49
CA THR A 108 1.43 16.51 26.04
C THR A 108 0.97 15.30 25.20
N GLY A 109 0.69 14.15 25.83
CA GLY A 109 0.39 12.88 25.14
C GLY A 109 1.50 12.42 24.17
N MET A 110 2.73 12.85 24.40
CA MET A 110 3.86 12.66 23.49
C MET A 110 4.43 11.26 23.58
N LEU A 111 4.50 10.70 24.78
CA LEU A 111 4.97 9.33 24.98
C LEU A 111 4.03 8.33 24.30
N ALA A 112 2.72 8.55 24.44
CA ALA A 112 1.71 7.75 23.74
C ALA A 112 1.85 7.84 22.21
N LYS A 113 2.07 9.04 21.66
CA LYS A 113 2.34 9.24 20.22
C LYS A 113 3.62 8.53 19.77
N PHE A 114 4.68 8.59 20.57
CA PHE A 114 5.94 7.90 20.28
C PHE A 114 5.76 6.37 20.21
N HIS A 115 5.10 5.77 21.21
CA HIS A 115 4.81 4.34 21.18
C HIS A 115 3.90 3.95 20.02
N LEU A 116 2.91 4.78 19.68
CA LEU A 116 2.05 4.55 18.51
C LEU A 116 2.88 4.55 17.22
N GLN A 117 3.78 5.52 17.03
CA GLN A 117 4.64 5.56 15.84
C GLN A 117 5.58 4.35 15.75
N LEU A 118 6.12 3.86 16.88
CA LEU A 118 6.90 2.62 16.91
C LEU A 118 6.07 1.41 16.48
N GLN A 119 4.84 1.29 16.98
CA GLN A 119 3.92 0.21 16.61
C GLN A 119 3.56 0.24 15.12
N VAL A 120 3.36 1.42 14.55
CA VAL A 120 3.07 1.55 13.10
C VAL A 120 4.27 1.08 12.27
N ILE A 121 5.49 1.42 12.67
CA ILE A 121 6.70 0.93 11.96
C ILE A 121 6.84 -0.59 12.08
N ASP A 122 6.50 -1.18 13.22
CA ASP A 122 6.44 -2.64 13.36
C ASP A 122 5.44 -3.26 12.39
N SER A 123 4.26 -2.64 12.20
CA SER A 123 3.19 -3.18 11.37
C SER A 123 3.45 -3.03 9.87
N ILE A 124 4.07 -1.94 9.42
CA ILE A 124 4.36 -1.70 8.01
C ILE A 124 5.65 -2.37 7.52
N HIS A 125 6.42 -3.00 8.41
CA HIS A 125 7.65 -3.65 8.03
C HIS A 125 7.39 -4.94 7.25
N TYR A 126 7.81 -4.97 5.98
CA TYR A 126 7.50 -6.04 5.03
C TYR A 126 8.03 -7.44 5.42
N LEU A 127 9.10 -7.55 6.23
CA LEU A 127 9.58 -8.86 6.74
C LEU A 127 8.95 -9.25 8.08
N SER A 128 8.13 -8.39 8.66
CA SER A 128 7.35 -8.66 9.87
C SER A 128 5.96 -9.24 9.54
N GLN A 129 5.49 -9.05 8.31
CA GLN A 129 4.25 -9.63 7.82
C GLN A 129 4.49 -11.05 7.26
N PRO A 130 3.53 -11.98 7.40
CA PRO A 130 3.58 -13.24 6.64
C PRO A 130 3.67 -12.89 5.15
N LEU A 131 4.49 -13.63 4.39
CA LEU A 131 4.68 -13.44 2.94
C LEU A 131 3.35 -13.74 2.21
N PHE A 132 2.43 -12.79 2.20
CA PHE A 132 1.25 -12.77 1.36
C PHE A 132 1.58 -12.16 0.00
N LEU A 133 0.64 -12.26 -0.96
CA LEU A 133 0.77 -11.60 -2.27
C LEU A 133 0.84 -10.06 -2.18
N SER A 134 0.60 -9.48 -0.99
CA SER A 134 0.83 -8.08 -0.69
C SER A 134 1.37 -7.84 0.72
N ALA A 135 2.19 -6.80 0.87
CA ALA A 135 2.74 -6.30 2.13
C ALA A 135 1.82 -5.28 2.83
N GLY A 136 0.57 -5.16 2.39
CA GLY A 136 -0.35 -4.13 2.87
C GLY A 136 0.19 -2.74 2.51
N MET A 137 0.11 -2.42 1.23
CA MET A 137 0.77 -1.26 0.62
C MET A 137 0.23 0.07 1.14
N PHE A 138 -1.06 0.18 1.44
CA PHE A 138 -1.64 1.46 1.91
C PHE A 138 -1.13 1.88 3.29
N GLY A 139 -0.72 0.94 4.13
CA GLY A 139 -0.04 1.25 5.39
C GLY A 139 1.31 1.94 5.17
N VAL A 140 2.12 1.40 4.26
CA VAL A 140 3.42 1.99 3.86
C VAL A 140 3.21 3.37 3.23
N LEU A 141 2.26 3.50 2.31
CA LEU A 141 1.95 4.76 1.64
C LEU A 141 1.45 5.82 2.64
N SER A 142 0.60 5.43 3.60
CA SER A 142 0.12 6.33 4.66
C SER A 142 1.26 6.82 5.55
N GLU A 143 2.23 5.95 5.87
CA GLU A 143 3.44 6.37 6.57
C GLU A 143 4.24 7.38 5.75
N MET A 144 4.37 7.17 4.44
CA MET A 144 5.07 8.08 3.53
C MET A 144 4.37 9.45 3.39
N GLN A 145 3.04 9.54 3.57
CA GLN A 145 2.29 10.81 3.56
C GLN A 145 2.80 11.77 4.63
N ASN A 146 3.14 11.23 5.79
CA ASN A 146 3.60 12.00 6.93
C ASN A 146 5.11 12.30 6.91
N ARG A 147 5.84 11.86 5.88
CA ARG A 147 7.28 12.09 5.75
C ARG A 147 7.60 13.34 4.93
N VAL A 148 8.80 13.84 5.13
CA VAL A 148 9.45 14.89 4.35
C VAL A 148 10.69 14.32 3.66
N SER A 149 11.02 14.88 2.50
CA SER A 149 12.20 14.54 1.73
C SER A 149 12.87 15.80 1.19
N THR A 150 14.17 15.70 0.90
CA THR A 150 14.91 16.80 0.27
C THR A 150 14.61 16.85 -1.22
N ASN A 151 14.63 15.69 -1.90
CA ASN A 151 14.11 15.55 -3.25
C ASN A 151 12.74 14.85 -3.18
N PRO A 152 11.68 15.39 -3.79
CA PRO A 152 10.39 14.72 -3.83
C PRO A 152 10.44 13.26 -4.32
N VAL A 153 11.31 12.93 -5.29
CA VAL A 153 11.46 11.58 -5.85
C VAL A 153 11.94 10.57 -4.80
N ASP A 154 12.63 11.03 -3.75
CA ASP A 154 13.08 10.17 -2.64
C ASP A 154 11.91 9.47 -1.94
N LYS A 155 10.71 10.06 -1.95
CA LYS A 155 9.52 9.42 -1.39
C LYS A 155 9.08 8.20 -2.20
N VAL A 156 9.16 8.28 -3.53
CA VAL A 156 8.82 7.15 -4.41
C VAL A 156 9.87 6.04 -4.23
N ALA A 157 11.15 6.39 -4.24
CA ALA A 157 12.22 5.42 -3.99
C ALA A 157 12.15 4.79 -2.59
N GLY A 158 11.79 5.58 -1.58
CA GLY A 158 11.70 5.13 -0.19
C GLY A 158 10.60 4.10 0.09
N VAL A 159 9.61 3.96 -0.80
CA VAL A 159 8.59 2.90 -0.70
C VAL A 159 8.90 1.67 -1.54
N ALA A 160 9.91 1.70 -2.42
CA ALA A 160 10.20 0.59 -3.33
C ALA A 160 10.52 -0.72 -2.59
N ALA A 161 11.44 -0.68 -1.62
CA ALA A 161 11.80 -1.85 -0.82
C ALA A 161 10.64 -2.34 0.09
N PRO A 162 9.96 -1.47 0.87
CA PRO A 162 8.80 -1.87 1.67
C PRO A 162 7.64 -2.48 0.87
N LEU A 163 7.47 -2.10 -0.40
CA LEU A 163 6.42 -2.66 -1.27
C LEU A 163 6.83 -3.97 -1.95
N VAL A 164 8.05 -4.47 -1.71
CA VAL A 164 8.54 -5.79 -2.14
C VAL A 164 8.45 -5.99 -3.66
N SER A 165 8.73 -4.96 -4.45
CA SER A 165 8.73 -5.05 -5.91
C SER A 165 9.73 -6.13 -6.41
N TYR A 166 9.38 -6.86 -7.47
CA TYR A 166 10.26 -7.91 -8.03
C TYR A 166 11.49 -7.32 -8.73
N MET A 167 11.36 -6.09 -9.19
CA MET A 167 12.44 -5.23 -9.66
C MET A 167 12.34 -3.87 -8.98
N ILE A 168 13.47 -3.18 -8.86
CA ILE A 168 13.53 -1.84 -8.29
C ILE A 168 13.90 -0.88 -9.44
N PRO A 169 13.05 0.09 -9.79
CA PRO A 169 13.36 1.06 -10.84
C PRO A 169 14.61 1.87 -10.49
N ALA A 170 15.36 2.26 -11.54
CA ALA A 170 16.51 3.14 -11.37
C ALA A 170 16.07 4.52 -10.87
N TYR A 171 16.80 5.07 -9.92
CA TYR A 171 16.50 6.39 -9.38
C TYR A 171 17.12 7.51 -10.22
N HIS A 172 16.32 8.51 -10.58
CA HIS A 172 16.78 9.70 -11.26
C HIS A 172 16.26 10.96 -10.55
N GLU A 173 17.17 11.81 -10.06
CA GLU A 173 16.79 13.03 -9.33
C GLU A 173 15.88 13.98 -10.13
N THR A 174 15.93 13.90 -11.46
CA THR A 174 15.21 14.78 -12.40
C THR A 174 13.91 14.19 -12.93
N GLU A 175 13.58 12.95 -12.57
CA GLU A 175 12.36 12.29 -13.03
C GLU A 175 11.13 12.94 -12.39
N SER A 176 10.00 12.91 -13.11
CA SER A 176 8.75 13.38 -12.53
C SER A 176 8.26 12.36 -11.49
N LEU A 177 7.54 12.84 -10.48
CA LEU A 177 6.99 11.96 -9.44
C LEU A 177 6.05 10.89 -10.01
N GLU A 178 5.25 11.25 -11.02
CA GLU A 178 4.33 10.30 -11.64
C GLU A 178 5.06 9.29 -12.53
N ASP A 179 6.13 9.67 -13.23
CA ASP A 179 6.91 8.72 -14.03
C ASP A 179 7.61 7.71 -13.12
N ALA A 180 8.25 8.19 -12.03
CA ALA A 180 8.86 7.32 -11.02
C ALA A 180 7.84 6.38 -10.36
N TRP A 181 6.66 6.90 -10.01
CA TRP A 181 5.57 6.09 -9.45
C TRP A 181 5.04 5.07 -10.46
N THR A 182 4.87 5.47 -11.72
CA THR A 182 4.46 4.59 -12.82
C THR A 182 5.46 3.46 -13.02
N ALA A 183 6.76 3.77 -13.06
CA ALA A 183 7.82 2.79 -13.15
C ALA A 183 7.77 1.80 -11.98
N LEU A 184 7.55 2.29 -10.75
CA LEU A 184 7.42 1.43 -9.58
C LEU A 184 6.18 0.53 -9.63
N VAL A 185 5.00 1.05 -10.01
CA VAL A 185 3.77 0.27 -10.12
C VAL A 185 3.88 -0.80 -11.20
N ASN A 186 4.55 -0.50 -12.31
CA ASN A 186 4.78 -1.46 -13.39
C ASN A 186 5.52 -2.71 -12.90
N VAL A 187 6.50 -2.53 -12.00
CA VAL A 187 7.33 -3.62 -11.44
C VAL A 187 6.90 -4.09 -10.05
N MET A 188 5.76 -3.62 -9.57
CA MET A 188 5.23 -3.98 -8.26
C MET A 188 4.64 -5.40 -8.28
N LEU A 189 4.63 -6.08 -7.13
CA LEU A 189 3.97 -7.38 -7.01
C LEU A 189 2.50 -7.30 -7.43
N LEU A 190 2.05 -8.37 -8.09
CA LEU A 190 0.71 -8.47 -8.67
C LEU A 190 -0.40 -8.21 -7.64
N GLY A 191 -0.20 -8.63 -6.39
CA GLY A 191 -1.17 -8.40 -5.30
C GLY A 191 -1.28 -6.94 -4.91
N ASN A 192 -0.17 -6.21 -4.76
CA ASN A 192 -0.19 -4.76 -4.48
C ASN A 192 -0.89 -3.98 -5.61
N ARG A 193 -0.67 -4.39 -6.86
CA ARG A 193 -1.39 -3.82 -8.01
C ARG A 193 -2.90 -4.11 -7.89
N GLY A 194 -3.27 -5.30 -7.42
CA GLY A 194 -4.64 -5.61 -7.03
C GLY A 194 -5.20 -4.69 -5.94
N GLU A 195 -4.41 -4.32 -4.93
CA GLU A 195 -4.84 -3.38 -3.88
C GLU A 195 -5.18 -2.00 -4.45
N LEU A 196 -4.33 -1.48 -5.36
CA LEU A 196 -4.59 -0.21 -6.07
C LEU A 196 -5.91 -0.29 -6.85
N PHE A 197 -6.17 -1.44 -7.47
CA PHE A 197 -7.36 -1.63 -8.30
C PHE A 197 -8.63 -1.82 -7.48
N PHE A 198 -8.63 -2.68 -6.46
CA PHE A 198 -9.82 -3.10 -5.72
C PHE A 198 -10.16 -2.21 -4.53
N TRP A 199 -9.22 -1.49 -3.94
CA TRP A 199 -9.50 -0.75 -2.70
C TRP A 199 -9.38 0.75 -2.84
N TYR A 200 -8.53 1.25 -3.76
CA TYR A 200 -8.49 2.69 -3.99
C TYR A 200 -9.79 3.14 -4.68
N PRO A 201 -10.55 4.08 -4.12
CA PRO A 201 -11.93 4.31 -4.54
C PRO A 201 -12.08 5.16 -5.80
N GLU A 202 -11.12 6.03 -6.10
CA GLU A 202 -11.22 6.93 -7.24
C GLU A 202 -10.52 6.36 -8.48
N PRO A 203 -10.93 6.77 -9.69
CA PRO A 203 -10.14 6.51 -10.87
C PRO A 203 -8.88 7.38 -10.88
N GLY A 204 -7.84 6.88 -11.55
CA GLY A 204 -6.61 7.64 -11.73
C GLY A 204 -6.79 8.92 -12.53
N ASP A 205 -6.03 9.96 -12.18
CA ASP A 205 -6.03 11.26 -12.86
C ASP A 205 -4.78 11.53 -13.71
N ALA A 206 -3.78 10.64 -13.67
CA ALA A 206 -2.51 10.80 -14.39
C ALA A 206 -2.25 9.70 -15.45
N GLY A 207 -3.18 9.57 -16.39
CA GLY A 207 -3.06 8.65 -17.53
C GLY A 207 -3.80 7.33 -17.34
N LYS A 208 -3.33 6.47 -16.44
CA LYS A 208 -3.99 5.17 -16.16
C LYS A 208 -5.19 5.35 -15.22
N LYS A 209 -6.38 4.85 -15.55
CA LYS A 209 -7.63 5.04 -14.77
C LYS A 209 -7.83 3.99 -13.69
N TRP A 210 -7.30 2.78 -13.87
CA TRP A 210 -7.47 1.66 -12.95
C TRP A 210 -6.72 1.84 -11.61
N ARG A 211 -5.64 2.62 -11.60
CA ARG A 211 -4.80 2.91 -10.42
C ARG A 211 -4.75 4.40 -10.10
N PRO A 212 -4.48 4.79 -8.85
CA PRO A 212 -4.23 6.18 -8.52
C PRO A 212 -2.89 6.70 -9.04
N SER A 213 -2.83 8.01 -9.23
CA SER A 213 -1.58 8.76 -9.41
C SER A 213 -0.81 8.88 -8.09
N TRP A 214 0.45 9.29 -8.18
CA TRP A 214 1.26 9.62 -7.02
C TRP A 214 0.60 10.74 -6.19
N GLU A 215 0.07 11.77 -6.85
CA GLU A 215 -0.58 12.89 -6.18
C GLU A 215 -1.80 12.44 -5.37
N GLN A 216 -2.64 11.59 -5.97
CA GLN A 216 -3.79 10.98 -5.29
C GLN A 216 -3.37 10.19 -4.06
N VAL A 217 -2.37 9.33 -4.19
CA VAL A 217 -1.86 8.52 -3.07
C VAL A 217 -1.26 9.40 -1.97
N MET A 218 -0.64 10.53 -2.30
CA MET A 218 0.01 11.36 -1.28
C MET A 218 -0.91 12.34 -0.58
N ASN A 219 -1.99 12.78 -1.23
CA ASN A 219 -2.81 13.88 -0.74
C ASN A 219 -4.22 13.46 -0.29
N LYS A 220 -4.64 12.23 -0.59
CA LYS A 220 -5.99 11.73 -0.25
C LYS A 220 -5.96 10.70 0.87
N CYS A 221 -7.13 10.49 1.48
CA CYS A 221 -7.30 9.43 2.48
C CYS A 221 -7.11 8.07 1.81
N LEU A 222 -6.19 7.27 2.34
CA LEU A 222 -5.92 5.94 1.82
C LEU A 222 -6.91 4.92 2.43
N PRO A 223 -7.25 3.86 1.68
CA PRO A 223 -8.00 2.74 2.23
C PRO A 223 -7.30 2.12 3.44
N VAL A 224 -8.10 1.55 4.34
CA VAL A 224 -7.54 0.70 5.41
C VAL A 224 -6.84 -0.48 4.78
N ASN A 225 -5.66 -0.81 5.31
CA ASN A 225 -4.88 -1.93 4.85
C ASN A 225 -5.69 -3.22 4.95
N ARG A 226 -5.93 -3.85 3.81
CA ARG A 226 -6.52 -5.19 3.72
C ARG A 226 -5.50 -6.08 3.02
N ILE A 227 -5.76 -7.37 2.87
CA ILE A 227 -4.89 -8.26 2.08
C ILE A 227 -5.59 -8.56 0.75
N SER A 228 -4.91 -8.34 -0.37
CA SER A 228 -5.49 -8.61 -1.70
C SER A 228 -5.05 -9.96 -2.18
N ALA A 229 -6.02 -10.85 -2.36
CA ALA A 229 -5.86 -12.05 -3.14
C ALA A 229 -5.99 -11.80 -4.66
N MET A 230 -6.33 -10.56 -5.05
CA MET A 230 -6.55 -10.17 -6.43
C MET A 230 -5.25 -9.73 -7.07
N VAL A 231 -5.01 -10.21 -8.28
CA VAL A 231 -3.79 -9.97 -9.04
C VAL A 231 -4.10 -9.14 -10.28
N VAL A 232 -3.42 -8.01 -10.44
CA VAL A 232 -3.45 -7.25 -11.69
C VAL A 232 -2.12 -7.48 -12.39
N GLY A 233 -2.19 -8.12 -13.55
CA GLY A 233 -1.05 -8.41 -14.41
C GLY A 233 -0.67 -7.24 -15.30
N ARG A 234 0.54 -7.32 -15.84
CA ARG A 234 1.03 -6.48 -16.93
C ARG A 234 1.69 -7.38 -17.95
N ASP A 235 1.47 -7.05 -19.21
CA ASP A 235 2.21 -7.63 -20.32
C ASP A 235 3.38 -6.70 -20.66
N ASP A 236 4.61 -7.21 -20.62
CA ASP A 236 5.81 -6.42 -20.86
C ASP A 236 6.02 -6.09 -22.35
N GLU A 237 5.40 -6.85 -23.26
CA GLU A 237 5.50 -6.62 -24.71
C GLU A 237 4.48 -5.58 -25.17
N THR A 238 3.23 -5.70 -24.71
CA THR A 238 2.15 -4.80 -25.12
C THR A 238 1.97 -3.60 -24.19
N GLU A 239 2.62 -3.61 -23.02
CA GLU A 239 2.45 -2.63 -21.94
C GLU A 239 1.01 -2.54 -21.39
N GLU A 240 0.19 -3.55 -21.67
CA GLU A 240 -1.21 -3.61 -21.25
C GLU A 240 -1.34 -4.19 -19.84
N ASP A 241 -2.15 -3.53 -19.03
CA ASP A 241 -2.50 -4.00 -17.70
C ASP A 241 -3.80 -4.81 -17.79
N TRP A 242 -3.90 -5.93 -17.07
CA TRP A 242 -5.06 -6.80 -17.18
C TRP A 242 -5.45 -7.41 -15.84
N TYR A 243 -6.75 -7.70 -15.71
CA TYR A 243 -7.32 -8.45 -14.60
C TYR A 243 -8.06 -9.66 -15.13
N GLU A 244 -7.98 -10.79 -14.43
CA GLU A 244 -8.76 -11.99 -14.74
C GLU A 244 -9.52 -12.43 -13.49
N GLY A 245 -10.85 -12.44 -13.59
CA GLY A 245 -11.74 -12.76 -12.47
C GLY A 245 -13.21 -12.72 -12.87
N LEU A 246 -14.09 -12.61 -11.87
CA LEU A 246 -15.53 -12.60 -12.09
C LEU A 246 -15.95 -11.29 -12.78
N CYS A 247 -16.80 -11.39 -13.80
CA CYS A 247 -17.33 -10.25 -14.53
C CYS A 247 -18.86 -10.32 -14.56
N VAL A 248 -19.51 -9.21 -14.21
CA VAL A 248 -20.93 -8.95 -14.49
C VAL A 248 -21.00 -7.86 -15.54
N GLU A 249 -21.52 -8.17 -16.72
CA GLU A 249 -21.51 -7.23 -17.86
C GLU A 249 -22.29 -5.95 -17.55
N LYS A 250 -23.46 -6.10 -16.90
CA LYS A 250 -24.41 -5.01 -16.62
C LYS A 250 -25.02 -5.15 -15.23
N GLY A 251 -24.66 -4.24 -14.33
CA GLY A 251 -25.32 -4.06 -13.05
C GLY A 251 -25.67 -2.59 -12.83
N PHE A 252 -26.93 -2.32 -12.52
CA PHE A 252 -27.41 -0.97 -12.20
C PHE A 252 -27.15 -0.68 -10.73
N VAL A 253 -26.41 0.38 -10.45
CA VAL A 253 -26.03 0.81 -9.10
C VAL A 253 -26.85 2.04 -8.72
N ARG A 254 -27.41 2.08 -7.51
CA ARG A 254 -28.14 3.25 -6.98
C ARG A 254 -27.92 3.47 -5.49
N GLY A 255 -28.26 4.66 -4.99
CA GLY A 255 -28.12 5.01 -3.56
C GLY A 255 -26.71 5.40 -3.11
N LEU A 256 -25.73 5.46 -4.03
CA LEU A 256 -24.35 5.86 -3.75
C LEU A 256 -23.95 7.19 -4.42
N ALA A 257 -24.90 7.95 -4.96
CA ALA A 257 -24.61 9.17 -5.75
C ALA A 257 -24.15 10.35 -4.89
N VAL A 258 -24.59 10.42 -3.64
CA VAL A 258 -24.18 11.47 -2.70
C VAL A 258 -22.84 11.05 -2.08
N GLY A 259 -21.82 11.90 -2.25
CA GLY A 259 -20.54 11.72 -1.59
C GLY A 259 -20.63 12.04 -0.09
N SER A 260 -19.69 11.54 0.70
CA SER A 260 -19.56 11.86 2.13
C SER A 260 -18.19 12.46 2.43
N MET A 261 -18.11 13.25 3.49
CA MET A 261 -16.84 13.78 3.98
C MET A 261 -16.16 12.69 4.82
N GLY A 262 -15.15 12.02 4.26
CA GLY A 262 -14.35 11.01 4.96
C GLY A 262 -14.65 9.56 4.56
N GLN A 263 -14.50 8.63 5.50
CA GLN A 263 -14.68 7.18 5.31
C GLN A 263 -16.04 6.67 5.80
N ASP A 264 -17.08 7.52 5.80
CA ASP A 264 -18.42 7.10 6.19
C ASP A 264 -18.93 5.99 5.26
N ASN A 265 -19.49 4.93 5.87
CA ASN A 265 -20.10 3.84 5.12
C ASN A 265 -21.35 4.35 4.41
N ARG A 266 -21.39 4.23 3.08
CA ARG A 266 -22.57 4.54 2.28
C ARG A 266 -23.18 3.24 1.78
N CYS A 267 -24.47 3.07 2.02
CA CYS A 267 -25.21 1.90 1.60
C CYS A 267 -25.99 2.20 0.32
N GLY A 268 -25.97 1.27 -0.61
CA GLY A 268 -26.72 1.35 -1.85
C GLY A 268 -27.23 -0.01 -2.28
N GLU A 269 -27.69 -0.07 -3.52
CA GLU A 269 -28.22 -1.28 -4.11
C GLU A 269 -27.58 -1.56 -5.46
N LEU A 270 -27.26 -2.83 -5.71
CA LEU A 270 -26.89 -3.37 -7.00
C LEU A 270 -28.09 -4.16 -7.55
N ILE A 271 -28.55 -3.79 -8.75
CA ILE A 271 -29.62 -4.47 -9.45
C ILE A 271 -29.04 -5.14 -10.69
N VAL A 272 -29.16 -6.46 -10.78
CA VAL A 272 -28.68 -7.27 -11.89
C VAL A 272 -29.85 -8.01 -12.54
N LYS A 273 -29.77 -8.18 -13.86
CA LYS A 273 -30.81 -8.87 -14.64
C LYS A 273 -30.34 -10.26 -14.99
N HIS A 274 -31.13 -11.26 -14.62
CA HIS A 274 -30.94 -12.62 -15.09
C HIS A 274 -31.35 -12.76 -16.56
N THR A 275 -30.90 -13.81 -17.24
CA THR A 275 -31.16 -14.06 -18.67
C THR A 275 -32.65 -14.19 -19.00
N ASN A 276 -33.46 -14.62 -18.03
CA ASN A 276 -34.92 -14.71 -18.14
C ASN A 276 -35.65 -13.35 -17.93
N GLY A 277 -34.90 -12.25 -17.72
CA GLY A 277 -35.43 -10.91 -17.49
C GLY A 277 -35.79 -10.60 -16.03
N THR A 278 -35.61 -11.54 -15.10
CA THR A 278 -35.85 -11.31 -13.67
C THR A 278 -34.77 -10.40 -13.09
N GLU A 279 -35.20 -9.37 -12.36
CA GLU A 279 -34.29 -8.45 -11.66
C GLU A 279 -34.01 -8.97 -10.24
N HIS A 280 -32.74 -8.92 -9.85
CA HIS A 280 -32.29 -9.27 -8.51
C HIS A 280 -31.57 -8.07 -7.89
N THR A 281 -32.01 -7.66 -6.72
CA THR A 281 -31.42 -6.54 -5.96
C THR A 281 -30.55 -7.07 -4.83
N PHE A 282 -29.38 -6.48 -4.65
CA PHE A 282 -28.37 -6.83 -3.64
C PHE A 282 -27.95 -5.58 -2.87
N SER A 283 -27.71 -5.72 -1.56
CA SER A 283 -27.21 -4.64 -0.73
C SER A 283 -25.70 -4.46 -0.93
N ILE A 284 -25.25 -3.23 -1.11
CA ILE A 284 -23.83 -2.90 -1.32
C ILE A 284 -23.37 -1.78 -0.39
N ILE A 285 -22.09 -1.78 -0.06
CA ILE A 285 -21.46 -0.80 0.85
C ILE A 285 -20.22 -0.19 0.18
N ALA A 286 -20.18 1.13 0.10
CA ALA A 286 -18.98 1.88 -0.25
C ALA A 286 -18.35 2.46 1.02
N ARG A 287 -17.14 2.02 1.38
CA ARG A 287 -16.38 2.48 2.56
C ARG A 287 -15.49 3.69 2.25
N HIS A 288 -16.03 4.65 1.50
CA HIS A 288 -15.31 5.84 1.05
C HIS A 288 -16.29 6.94 0.65
N GLY A 289 -15.80 8.18 0.70
CA GLY A 289 -16.57 9.38 0.33
C GLY A 289 -16.76 9.62 -1.17
N TYR A 290 -16.00 8.95 -2.05
CA TYR A 290 -16.08 9.18 -3.49
C TYR A 290 -17.46 8.79 -4.07
N PRO A 291 -18.20 9.71 -4.73
CA PRO A 291 -19.55 9.46 -5.20
C PRO A 291 -19.60 8.46 -6.36
N ILE A 292 -20.65 7.64 -6.39
CA ILE A 292 -20.92 6.68 -7.46
C ILE A 292 -22.29 7.02 -8.02
N LEU A 293 -22.33 7.56 -9.24
CA LEU A 293 -23.58 7.98 -9.87
C LEU A 293 -24.52 6.80 -10.10
N GLU A 294 -25.82 7.07 -10.17
CA GLU A 294 -26.79 6.03 -10.49
C GLU A 294 -26.73 5.72 -11.98
N ASP A 295 -26.20 4.56 -12.33
CA ASP A 295 -25.98 4.15 -13.72
C ASP A 295 -25.81 2.63 -13.81
N THR A 296 -25.78 2.11 -15.03
CA THR A 296 -25.39 0.74 -15.32
C THR A 296 -23.89 0.67 -15.57
N TYR A 297 -23.21 -0.15 -14.78
CA TYR A 297 -21.77 -0.38 -14.87
C TYR A 297 -21.47 -1.83 -15.23
N THR A 298 -20.25 -2.05 -15.72
CA THR A 298 -19.61 -3.38 -15.73
C THR A 298 -18.90 -3.57 -14.40
N LEU A 299 -19.01 -4.76 -13.82
CA LEU A 299 -18.44 -5.06 -12.51
C LEU A 299 -17.38 -6.16 -12.65
N LEU A 300 -16.21 -5.92 -12.08
CA LEU A 300 -15.13 -6.89 -11.95
C LEU A 300 -14.99 -7.27 -10.47
N GLY A 301 -15.21 -8.53 -10.17
CA GLY A 301 -15.32 -9.05 -8.82
C GLY A 301 -14.17 -9.96 -8.46
N MET A 302 -13.83 -9.95 -7.18
CA MET A 302 -12.94 -10.95 -6.60
C MET A 302 -13.47 -12.38 -6.85
N ASP A 303 -12.62 -13.31 -7.24
CA ASP A 303 -13.02 -14.72 -7.40
C ASP A 303 -12.70 -15.50 -6.11
N PRO A 304 -13.71 -15.91 -5.32
CA PRO A 304 -13.50 -16.64 -4.07
C PRO A 304 -12.89 -18.04 -4.32
N ALA A 305 -13.19 -18.70 -5.44
CA ALA A 305 -12.70 -20.05 -5.73
C ALA A 305 -11.24 -20.03 -6.17
N ALA A 306 -10.81 -19.02 -6.94
CA ALA A 306 -9.40 -18.82 -7.27
C ALA A 306 -8.53 -18.56 -6.02
N THR A 307 -9.11 -18.06 -4.92
CA THR A 307 -8.38 -17.88 -3.65
C THR A 307 -8.12 -19.18 -2.88
N GLU A 308 -8.75 -20.31 -3.20
CA GLU A 308 -8.37 -21.59 -2.56
C GLU A 308 -7.23 -22.30 -3.30
N ASP A 309 -7.24 -22.26 -4.64
CA ASP A 309 -6.28 -23.00 -5.48
C ASP A 309 -4.97 -22.23 -5.70
N LYS A 310 -5.03 -20.90 -5.91
CA LYS A 310 -3.82 -20.05 -6.01
C LYS A 310 -3.06 -19.96 -4.69
N PHE A 311 -3.63 -20.42 -3.59
CA PHE A 311 -3.04 -20.41 -2.24
C PHE A 311 -2.48 -21.78 -1.83
N ALA A 312 -2.38 -22.75 -2.75
CA ALA A 312 -1.77 -24.05 -2.48
C ALA A 312 -0.30 -23.93 -2.00
N TRP A 313 0.46 -22.94 -2.47
CA TRP A 313 1.81 -22.63 -1.98
C TRP A 313 1.82 -21.95 -0.59
N ILE A 314 0.75 -21.24 -0.22
CA ILE A 314 0.56 -20.67 1.13
C ILE A 314 0.39 -21.79 2.17
N ARG A 315 -0.15 -22.96 1.81
CA ARG A 315 -0.22 -24.14 2.70
C ARG A 315 1.16 -24.61 3.17
N TRP A 316 2.21 -24.41 2.38
CA TRP A 316 3.60 -24.75 2.76
C TRP A 316 4.20 -23.78 3.80
N MET A 317 3.65 -22.57 3.94
CA MET A 317 4.20 -21.50 4.78
C MET A 317 3.57 -21.40 6.19
N ARG A 318 2.66 -22.32 6.56
CA ARG A 318 2.00 -22.41 7.89
C ARG A 318 1.35 -21.08 8.36
N ILE A 319 0.58 -20.43 7.48
CA ILE A 319 -0.17 -19.22 7.79
C ILE A 319 -1.52 -19.56 8.47
N ASP A 320 -2.00 -18.66 9.35
CA ASP A 320 -3.28 -18.79 10.04
C ASP A 320 -4.46 -18.78 9.07
N GLN A 321 -5.11 -19.94 8.91
CA GLN A 321 -6.25 -20.13 8.00
C GLN A 321 -7.51 -19.36 8.45
N ALA A 322 -7.58 -18.90 9.70
CA ALA A 322 -8.76 -18.21 10.22
C ALA A 322 -8.93 -16.79 9.63
N ALA A 323 -7.83 -16.06 9.42
CA ALA A 323 -7.86 -14.72 8.82
C ALA A 323 -8.36 -14.76 7.36
N VAL A 324 -7.80 -15.68 6.56
CA VAL A 324 -8.18 -15.89 5.16
C VAL A 324 -9.65 -16.31 5.03
N ARG A 325 -10.13 -17.22 5.90
CA ARG A 325 -11.54 -17.65 5.91
C ARG A 325 -12.52 -16.55 6.30
N SER A 326 -12.10 -15.57 7.09
CA SER A 326 -12.97 -14.45 7.48
C SER A 326 -13.18 -13.45 6.33
N GLU A 327 -12.20 -13.28 5.45
CA GLU A 327 -12.26 -12.38 4.29
C GLU A 327 -13.06 -12.95 3.11
N ILE A 328 -13.16 -14.29 2.99
CA ILE A 328 -13.99 -14.96 1.96
C ILE A 328 -15.48 -14.63 2.08
N ARG A 329 -15.94 -14.10 3.23
CA ARG A 329 -17.35 -13.71 3.46
C ARG A 329 -17.75 -12.40 2.80
N ILE A 330 -16.77 -11.58 2.41
CA ILE A 330 -16.99 -10.27 1.79
C ILE A 330 -16.57 -10.34 0.34
N GLN A 331 -17.45 -9.93 -0.56
CA GLN A 331 -17.17 -9.86 -1.98
C GLN A 331 -16.85 -8.41 -2.38
N TYR A 332 -15.67 -8.19 -2.96
CA TYR A 332 -15.26 -6.88 -3.48
C TYR A 332 -15.54 -6.77 -4.97
N TRP A 333 -15.96 -5.57 -5.38
CA TRP A 333 -16.27 -5.24 -6.77
C TRP A 333 -15.61 -3.93 -7.16
N VAL A 334 -14.96 -3.93 -8.34
CA VAL A 334 -14.60 -2.72 -9.06
C VAL A 334 -15.66 -2.47 -10.11
N ILE A 335 -16.23 -1.28 -10.12
CA ILE A 335 -17.16 -0.85 -11.17
C ILE A 335 -16.46 0.02 -12.19
N GLY A 336 -16.88 -0.11 -13.43
CA GLY A 336 -16.30 0.64 -14.53
C GLY A 336 -17.19 0.68 -15.75
N ARG A 337 -16.69 1.35 -16.77
CA ARG A 337 -17.31 1.45 -18.09
C ARG A 337 -16.47 0.69 -19.09
N LYS A 338 -17.15 -0.05 -19.96
CA LYS A 338 -16.52 -0.66 -21.12
C LYS A 338 -16.39 0.40 -22.23
N LEU A 339 -15.18 0.61 -22.69
CA LEU A 339 -14.88 1.49 -23.81
C LEU A 339 -15.20 0.78 -25.14
N PRO A 340 -15.32 1.53 -26.26
CA PRO A 340 -15.61 0.94 -27.57
C PRO A 340 -14.56 -0.08 -28.06
N ASP A 341 -13.34 -0.04 -27.54
CA ASP A 341 -12.27 -1.00 -27.81
C ASP A 341 -12.24 -2.17 -26.79
N GLU A 342 -13.35 -2.38 -26.08
CA GLU A 342 -13.56 -3.43 -25.07
C GLU A 342 -12.70 -3.30 -23.80
N LYS A 343 -11.94 -2.22 -23.64
CA LYS A 343 -11.16 -1.94 -22.43
C LYS A 343 -12.03 -1.46 -21.28
N PHE A 344 -11.58 -1.73 -20.06
CA PHE A 344 -12.29 -1.37 -18.84
C PHE A 344 -11.71 -0.10 -18.20
N GLU A 345 -12.52 0.94 -18.18
CA GLU A 345 -12.24 2.18 -17.45
C GLU A 345 -12.88 2.11 -16.07
N LYS A 346 -12.05 2.04 -15.03
CA LYS A 346 -12.49 2.06 -13.64
C LYS A 346 -13.25 3.35 -13.33
N VAL A 347 -14.34 3.22 -12.56
CA VAL A 347 -15.11 4.33 -12.00
C VAL A 347 -14.97 4.37 -10.49
N SER A 348 -15.19 3.25 -9.79
CA SER A 348 -15.05 3.17 -8.34
C SER A 348 -15.08 1.73 -7.83
N VAL A 349 -15.21 1.53 -6.53
CA VAL A 349 -15.23 0.21 -5.87
C VAL A 349 -16.34 0.13 -4.83
N PHE A 350 -16.81 -1.07 -4.49
CA PHE A 350 -17.67 -1.30 -3.32
C PHE A 350 -17.53 -2.74 -2.83
N GLU A 351 -18.11 -3.06 -1.68
CA GLU A 351 -18.19 -4.41 -1.14
C GLU A 351 -19.63 -4.88 -0.93
N MET A 352 -19.84 -6.19 -1.03
CA MET A 352 -21.01 -6.91 -0.53
C MET A 352 -20.59 -7.67 0.72
N ALA A 353 -21.03 -7.19 1.88
CA ALA A 353 -20.60 -7.73 3.17
C ALA A 353 -21.49 -8.87 3.71
N ASN A 354 -22.63 -9.14 3.07
CA ASN A 354 -23.56 -10.18 3.50
C ASN A 354 -23.27 -11.49 2.77
N GLU A 355 -22.79 -12.50 3.50
CA GLU A 355 -22.45 -13.83 2.99
C GLU A 355 -23.62 -14.51 2.24
N ASP A 356 -24.85 -14.34 2.72
CA ASP A 356 -26.05 -14.89 2.05
C ASP A 356 -26.32 -14.19 0.72
N GLU A 357 -26.03 -12.89 0.62
CA GLU A 357 -26.17 -12.14 -0.63
C GLU A 357 -25.07 -12.50 -1.64
N VAL A 358 -23.84 -12.72 -1.17
CA VAL A 358 -22.74 -13.22 -2.01
C VAL A 358 -23.07 -14.60 -2.56
N GLY A 359 -23.54 -15.52 -1.70
CA GLY A 359 -23.99 -16.85 -2.10
C GLY A 359 -25.19 -16.81 -3.05
N ARG A 360 -26.13 -15.90 -2.85
CA ARG A 360 -27.25 -15.72 -3.77
C ARG A 360 -26.79 -15.22 -5.14
N LEU A 361 -25.82 -14.31 -5.21
CA LEU A 361 -25.30 -13.79 -6.47
C LEU A 361 -24.58 -14.88 -7.27
N SER A 362 -23.76 -15.71 -6.62
CA SER A 362 -23.03 -16.80 -7.28
C SER A 362 -23.97 -17.87 -7.85
N LEU A 363 -25.12 -18.10 -7.23
CA LEU A 363 -26.15 -19.02 -7.72
C LEU A 363 -26.93 -18.52 -8.93
N LEU A 364 -26.83 -17.23 -9.29
CA LEU A 364 -27.56 -16.67 -10.44
C LEU A 364 -26.91 -16.99 -11.79
N ASP A 365 -25.67 -17.52 -11.81
CA ASP A 365 -24.92 -17.84 -13.05
C ASP A 365 -24.84 -16.64 -14.03
N ILE A 366 -24.81 -15.43 -13.49
CA ILE A 366 -24.67 -14.17 -14.25
C ILE A 366 -23.23 -13.64 -14.27
N THR A 367 -22.35 -14.27 -13.49
CA THR A 367 -20.94 -13.95 -13.42
C THR A 367 -20.17 -14.89 -14.32
N GLU A 368 -19.28 -14.37 -15.16
CA GLU A 368 -18.38 -15.18 -15.96
C GLU A 368 -16.91 -14.90 -15.62
N GLN A 369 -16.05 -15.91 -15.74
CA GLN A 369 -14.61 -15.71 -15.69
C GLN A 369 -14.18 -14.96 -16.95
N ARG A 370 -13.59 -13.78 -16.80
CA ARG A 370 -13.14 -12.99 -17.95
C ARG A 370 -11.78 -12.36 -17.67
N ARG A 371 -10.91 -12.40 -18.68
CA ARG A 371 -9.71 -11.56 -18.77
C ARG A 371 -10.08 -10.21 -19.39
N THR A 372 -9.78 -9.12 -18.69
CA THR A 372 -10.15 -7.76 -19.06
C THR A 372 -8.93 -6.86 -19.06
N ILE A 373 -8.74 -6.12 -20.15
CA ILE A 373 -7.69 -5.10 -20.26
C ILE A 373 -8.15 -3.84 -19.55
N LEU A 374 -7.28 -3.30 -18.69
CA LEU A 374 -7.52 -2.13 -17.86
C LEU A 374 -6.89 -0.89 -18.50
N VAL A 375 -7.58 0.24 -18.43
CA VAL A 375 -7.03 1.55 -18.79
C VAL A 375 -6.72 2.38 -17.58
#